data_AF-A0AAE2LJU2-F1
#
_entry.id   AF-A0AAE2LJU2-F1
#
_cell.length_a   1.000
_cell.length_b   1.000
_cell.length_c   1.000
_cell.angle_alpha   90.00
_cell.angle_beta   90.00
_cell.angle_gamma   90.00
#
_symmetry.space_group_name_H-M   'P 1'
#
loop_
_entity.id
_entity.type
_entity.pdbx_description
1 polymer ?
#
loop_
_entity_poly.entity_id
_entity_poly.type
_entity_poly.pdbx_seq_one_letter_code
_entity_poly.pdbx_strand_id
1 'polypeptide(L)' 'MELWPSEEAANKRKDYIQSILTDSPMLGSEYDTVRGPMILRVSGDLKPSQAKVYEQAFVG' A
#
# COMPACT_ATOMS: atom_id res chain seq x y z
N MET A 1 -3.37 -3.52 7.66
CA MET A 1 -4.37 -3.82 6.62
C MET A 1 -5.62 -3.01 6.91
N GLU A 2 -6.24 -2.44 5.88
CA GLU A 2 -7.49 -1.66 6.01
C GLU A 2 -8.54 -2.24 5.06
N LEU A 3 -9.83 -2.14 5.45
CA LEU A 3 -10.97 -2.55 4.64
C LEU A 3 -11.81 -1.31 4.29
N TRP A 4 -12.19 -1.19 3.03
CA TRP A 4 -12.92 -0.05 2.47
C TRP A 4 -14.27 -0.48 1.89
N PRO A 5 -15.20 0.46 1.65
CA PRO A 5 -16.51 0.13 1.08
C PRO A 5 -16.46 -0.51 -0.31
N SER A 6 -15.41 -0.25 -1.09
CA SER A 6 -15.19 -0.78 -2.43
C SER A 6 -13.71 -0.81 -2.79
N GLU A 7 -13.38 -1.52 -3.86
CA GLU A 7 -12.03 -1.49 -4.45
C GLU A 7 -11.64 -0.09 -4.94
N GLU A 8 -12.59 0.67 -5.48
CA GLU A 8 -12.34 2.07 -5.87
C GLU A 8 -11.96 2.92 -4.66
N ALA A 9 -12.63 2.73 -3.51
CA ALA A 9 -12.29 3.43 -2.27
C ALA A 9 -10.92 3.01 -1.73
N ALA A 10 -10.56 1.73 -1.82
CA ALA A 10 -9.24 1.23 -1.46
C ALA A 10 -8.13 1.80 -2.37
N ASN A 11 -8.38 1.91 -3.67
CA ASN A 11 -7.44 2.55 -4.61
C ASN A 11 -7.28 4.04 -4.32
N LYS A 12 -8.38 4.79 -4.09
CA LYS A 12 -8.32 6.20 -3.67
C LYS A 12 -7.50 6.38 -2.40
N ARG A 13 -7.61 5.46 -1.45
CA ARG A 13 -6.79 5.47 -0.23
C ARG A 13 -5.31 5.28 -0.53
N LYS A 14 -4.97 4.30 -1.36
CA LYS A 14 -3.59 4.06 -1.82
C LYS A 14 -3.01 5.30 -2.48
N ASP A 15 -3.72 5.89 -3.44
CA ASP A 15 -3.25 7.06 -4.18
C ASP A 15 -3.00 8.26 -3.26
N TYR A 16 -3.89 8.48 -2.29
CA TYR A 16 -3.73 9.51 -1.28
C TYR A 16 -2.46 9.31 -0.42
N ILE A 17 -2.21 8.08 0.05
CA ILE A 17 -1.01 7.76 0.84
C ILE A 17 0.24 8.00 -0.01
N GLN A 18 0.26 7.50 -1.24
CA GLN A 18 1.42 7.63 -2.13
C GLN A 18 1.69 9.09 -2.52
N SER A 19 0.65 9.91 -2.68
CA SER A 19 0.79 11.37 -2.86
C SER A 19 1.49 12.01 -1.67
N ILE A 20 1.06 11.71 -0.43
CA ILE A 20 1.70 12.25 0.78
C ILE A 20 3.18 11.84 0.88
N LEU A 21 3.50 10.58 0.61
CA LEU A 21 4.88 10.08 0.70
C LEU A 21 5.77 10.67 -0.39
N THR A 22 5.22 10.91 -1.58
CA THR A 22 5.93 11.60 -2.66
C THR A 22 6.22 13.05 -2.29
N ASP A 23 5.24 13.75 -1.71
CA ASP A 23 5.36 15.16 -1.33
C ASP A 23 6.20 15.35 -0.05
N SER A 24 6.30 14.33 0.79
CA SER A 24 7.04 14.36 2.06
C SER A 24 7.94 13.12 2.23
N PRO A 25 9.07 13.02 1.47
CA PRO A 25 9.97 11.87 1.52
C PRO A 25 10.56 11.59 2.91
N MET A 26 10.58 12.58 3.80
CA MET A 26 11.01 12.42 5.20
C MET A 26 10.13 11.46 6.02
N LEU A 27 8.90 11.17 5.54
CA LEU A 27 8.00 10.19 6.14
C LEU A 27 8.37 8.74 5.80
N GLY A 28 9.37 8.55 4.92
CA GLY A 28 9.87 7.24 4.51
C GLY A 28 9.16 6.71 3.27
N SER A 29 9.23 5.39 3.09
CA SER A 29 8.61 4.67 1.98
C SER A 29 7.66 3.60 2.49
N GLU A 30 6.57 3.41 1.75
CA GLU A 30 5.55 2.41 2.02
C GLU A 30 5.11 1.76 0.71
N TYR A 31 4.82 0.46 0.77
CA TYR A 31 4.27 -0.31 -0.33
C TYR A 31 2.81 -0.63 -0.05
N ASP A 32 1.95 -0.28 -1.03
CA ASP A 32 0.51 -0.45 -0.94
C ASP A 32 -0.01 -1.42 -2.00
N THR A 33 -0.66 -2.48 -1.54
CA THR A 33 -1.30 -3.49 -2.39
C THR A 33 -2.80 -3.51 -2.15
N VAL A 34 -3.59 -3.43 -3.22
CA VAL A 34 -5.06 -3.52 -3.16
C VAL A 34 -5.51 -4.90 -3.61
N ARG A 35 -6.49 -5.48 -2.91
CA ARG A 35 -7.19 -6.71 -3.30
C ARG A 35 -8.67 -6.58 -2.97
N GLY A 36 -9.49 -6.31 -3.99
CA GLY A 36 -10.90 -5.96 -3.78
C GLY A 36 -11.02 -4.76 -2.84
N PRO A 37 -11.90 -4.78 -1.82
CA PRO A 37 -12.05 -3.67 -0.88
C PRO A 37 -10.90 -3.51 0.12
N MET A 38 -9.87 -4.35 0.08
CA MET A 38 -8.80 -4.35 1.10
C MET A 38 -7.52 -3.68 0.58
N ILE A 39 -6.81 -3.01 1.48
CA ILE A 39 -5.45 -2.51 1.26
C ILE A 39 -4.48 -3.10 2.29
N LEU A 40 -3.41 -3.71 1.80
CA LEU A 40 -2.23 -4.07 2.57
C LEU A 40 -1.20 -2.94 2.45
N ARG A 41 -0.72 -2.48 3.60
CA ARG A 41 0.23 -1.39 3.76
C ARG A 41 1.47 -1.94 4.45
N VAL A 42 2.64 -1.78 3.82
CA VAL A 42 3.91 -2.28 4.34
C VAL A 42 4.94 -1.15 4.35
N SER A 43 5.20 -0.61 5.55
CA SER A 43 6.08 0.54 5.77
C SER A 43 7.44 0.10 6.33
N GLY A 44 8.51 0.84 6.00
CA GLY A 44 9.87 0.62 6.54
C GLY A 44 10.94 0.53 5.45
N ASP A 45 12.20 0.31 5.87
CA ASP A 45 13.35 0.13 4.96
C ASP A 45 13.31 -1.25 4.28
N LEU A 46 12.41 -1.38 3.30
CA LEU A 46 12.17 -2.60 2.56
C LEU A 46 12.66 -2.47 1.12
N LYS A 47 13.43 -3.47 0.68
CA LYS A 47 13.74 -3.62 -0.75
C LYS A 47 12.45 -3.96 -1.52
N PRO A 48 12.34 -3.55 -2.79
CA PRO A 48 11.18 -3.91 -3.63
C PRO A 48 10.91 -5.42 -3.69
N SER A 49 11.97 -6.25 -3.67
CA SER A 49 11.84 -7.71 -3.64
C SER A 49 11.20 -8.24 -2.35
N GLN A 50 11.44 -7.58 -1.20
CA GLN A 50 10.82 -7.96 0.07
C GLN A 50 9.35 -7.53 0.10
N ALA A 51 9.04 -6.33 -0.38
CA ALA A 51 7.66 -5.87 -0.55
C ALA A 51 6.82 -6.82 -1.42
N LYS A 52 7.43 -7.35 -2.50
CA LYS A 52 6.78 -8.29 -3.41
C LYS A 52 6.33 -9.60 -2.73
N VAL A 53 7.05 -10.06 -1.72
CA VAL A 53 6.66 -11.25 -0.94
C VAL A 53 5.34 -11.00 -0.20
N TYR A 54 5.18 -9.82 0.40
CA TYR A 54 3.94 -9.45 1.08
C TYR A 54 2.78 -9.26 0.10
N GLU A 55 3.05 -8.65 -1.06
CA GLU A 55 2.08 -8.53 -2.14
C GLU A 55 1.56 -9.91 -2.56
N GLN A 56 2.46 -10.85 -2.86
CA GLN A 56 2.12 -12.23 -3.25
C GLN A 56 1.31 -12.96 -2.17
N ALA A 57 1.77 -12.90 -0.91
CA ALA A 57 1.06 -13.51 0.20
C ALA A 57 -0.35 -12.95 0.41
N PHE A 58 -0.58 -11.69 0.03
CA PHE A 58 -1.87 -11.02 0.17
C PHE A 58 -2.82 -11.30 -0.99
N VAL A 59 -2.31 -11.33 -2.23
CA VAL A 59 -3.16 -11.56 -3.40
C VAL A 59 -3.54 -13.04 -3.58
N GLY A 60 -2.67 -13.97 -3.13
CA GLY A 60 -2.89 -15.42 -3.21
C GLY A 60 -2.32 -16.01 -4.48
#